data_AF-A0A349N5I3-F1
#
_entry.id   AF-A0A349N5I3-F1
#
_cell.length_a   1.000
_cell.length_b   1.000
_cell.length_c   1.000
_cell.angle_alpha   90.00
_cell.angle_beta   90.00
_cell.angle_gamma   90.00
#
_symmetry.space_group_name_H-M   'P 1'
#
loop_
_entity.id
_entity.type
_entity.pdbx_description
1 polymer ?
#
loop_
_entity_poly.entity_id
_entity_poly.type
_entity_poly.pdbx_seq_one_letter_code
_entity_poly.pdbx_strand_id
1 'polypeptide(L)' 'MNSTVFVNGSYVPKQEATISVFDRGFIFGDGVYEVVPVIA' A
#
# COMPACT_ATOMS: atom_id res chain seq x y z
N MET A 1 9.32 2.98 -15.61
CA MET A 1 8.12 3.64 -15.04
C MET A 1 8.32 3.73 -13.53
N ASN A 2 8.57 4.92 -12.99
CA ASN A 2 8.65 5.14 -11.54
C ASN A 2 7.24 5.49 -11.05
N SER A 3 6.48 4.48 -10.60
CA SER A 3 5.17 4.70 -10.01
C SER A 3 5.33 5.15 -8.57
N THR A 4 4.73 6.27 -8.19
CA THR A 4 4.64 6.74 -6.80
C THR A 4 3.54 5.97 -6.06
N VAL A 5 3.79 5.60 -4.81
CA VAL A 5 2.85 4.88 -3.93
C VAL A 5 2.60 5.72 -2.68
N PHE A 6 1.35 5.78 -2.22
CA PHE A 6 1.03 6.36 -0.92
C PHE A 6 0.97 5.27 0.15
N VAL A 7 1.80 5.36 1.17
CA VAL A 7 1.87 4.37 2.27
C VAL A 7 2.36 5.07 3.53
N ASN A 8 1.86 4.67 4.71
CA ASN A 8 2.27 5.23 6.02
C ASN A 8 2.20 6.78 6.08
N GLY A 9 1.21 7.39 5.41
CA GLY A 9 0.99 8.84 5.42
C GLY A 9 1.89 9.64 4.46
N SER A 10 2.67 9.00 3.59
CA SER A 10 3.61 9.67 2.69
C SER A 10 3.58 9.09 1.27
N TYR A 11 3.92 9.93 0.28
CA TYR A 11 4.17 9.50 -1.09
C TYR A 11 5.64 9.10 -1.26
N VAL A 12 5.89 7.87 -1.71
CA VAL A 12 7.24 7.31 -1.87
C VAL A 12 7.42 6.64 -3.24
N PRO A 13 8.65 6.49 -3.76
CA PRO A 13 8.93 5.61 -4.87
C PRO A 13 8.49 4.17 -4.55
N LYS A 14 7.95 3.44 -5.55
CA LYS A 14 7.47 2.06 -5.35
C LYS A 14 8.47 1.13 -4.68
N GLN A 15 9.76 1.29 -4.95
CA GLN A 15 10.83 0.46 -4.39
C GLN A 15 11.07 0.70 -2.89
N GLU A 16 10.61 1.84 -2.37
CA GLU A 16 10.76 2.24 -0.97
C GLU A 16 9.47 2.01 -0.16
N ALA A 17 8.37 1.64 -0.82
CA ALA A 17 7.10 1.33 -0.16
C ALA A 17 7.24 0.07 0.69
N THR A 18 7.23 0.23 2.01
CA THR A 18 7.43 -0.86 2.98
C THR A 18 6.33 -0.90 4.03
N ILE A 19 6.09 -2.09 4.55
CA ILE A 19 5.21 -2.36 5.69
C ILE A 19 5.84 -3.46 6.54
N SER A 20 5.57 -3.47 7.84
CA SER A 20 6.15 -4.46 8.75
C SER A 20 5.64 -5.87 8.41
N VAL A 21 6.53 -6.87 8.46
CA VAL A 21 6.13 -8.28 8.37
C VAL A 21 5.28 -8.72 9.57
N PHE A 22 5.32 -7.96 10.67
CA PHE A 22 4.48 -8.17 11.85
C PHE A 22 3.19 -7.34 11.83
N ASP A 23 2.81 -6.79 10.68
CA ASP A 23 1.53 -6.10 10.56
C ASP A 23 0.37 -7.03 10.90
N ARG A 24 -0.62 -6.50 11.62
CA ARG A 24 -1.78 -7.25 12.09
C ARG A 24 -2.58 -7.83 10.91
N GLY A 25 -2.70 -7.07 9.82
CA GLY A 25 -3.37 -7.51 8.59
C GLY A 25 -2.72 -8.72 7.96
N PHE A 26 -1.39 -8.86 8.06
CA PHE A 26 -0.69 -10.05 7.60
C PHE A 26 -0.80 -11.22 8.57
N ILE A 27 -0.68 -10.98 9.88
CA ILE A 27 -0.70 -12.05 10.89
C ILE A 27 -2.09 -12.66 11.03
N PHE A 28 -3.13 -11.82 11.08
CA PHE A 28 -4.50 -12.23 11.39
C PHE A 28 -5.43 -12.23 10.18
N GLY A 29 -4.95 -11.78 9.02
CA GLY A 29 -5.75 -11.75 7.79
C GLY A 29 -6.89 -10.73 7.80
N ASP A 30 -6.81 -9.72 8.65
CA ASP A 30 -7.87 -8.70 8.82
C ASP A 30 -7.65 -7.44 7.98
N GLY A 31 -6.81 -7.52 6.95
CA GLY A 31 -6.62 -6.47 5.96
C GLY A 31 -7.87 -6.28 5.10
N VAL A 32 -8.22 -5.02 4.85
CA VAL A 32 -9.32 -4.63 3.95
C VAL A 32 -8.74 -3.84 2.78
N TYR A 33 -9.25 -4.09 1.58
CA TYR A 33 -8.85 -3.35 0.37
C TYR A 33 -10.08 -2.86 -0.39
N GLU A 34 -9.90 -1.78 -1.16
CA GLU A 34 -10.92 -1.19 -2.02
C GLU A 34 -10.28 -0.82 -3.38
N VAL A 35 -11.08 -0.72 -4.43
CA VAL A 35 -10.61 -0.33 -5.77
C VAL A 35 -11.48 0.77 -6.33
N VAL A 36 -10.86 1.88 -6.74
CA VAL A 36 -11.53 2.98 -7.44
C VAL A 36 -11.00 3.06 -8.87
N PRO A 37 -11.81 2.78 -9.90
CA PRO A 37 -11.38 2.92 -11.29
C PRO A 37 -11.25 4.40 -11.67
N VAL A 38 -10.22 4.73 -12.45
CA VAL A 38 -10.06 6.03 -13.09
C VAL A 38 -10.34 5.85 -14.58
N ILE A 39 -11.38 6.54 -15.08
CA ILE A 39 -11.79 6.50 -16.48
C ILE A 39 -11.60 7.91 -17.05
N ALA A 40 -11.07 8.00 -18.27
CA ALA A 40 -10.86 9.25 -19.00
C ALA A 40 -12.06 9.57 -19.90
#